data_AF-A0A3D0UJK9-F1
#
_entry.id   AF-A0A3D0UJK9-F1
#
_cell.length_a   1.000
_cell.length_b   1.000
_cell.length_c   1.000
_cell.angle_alpha   90.00
_cell.angle_beta   90.00
_cell.angle_gamma   90.00
#
_symmetry.space_group_name_H-M   'P 1'
#
loop_
_entity.id
_entity.type
_entity.pdbx_description
1 polymer ?
#
loop_
_entity_poly.entity_id
_entity_poly.type
_entity_poly.pdbx_seq_one_letter_code
_entity_poly.pdbx_strand_id
1 'polypeptide(L)'
;WYSRFEQERVRQMAKHGFRCAIGGFSTGVPEMDEFQLFLPAIDVAMQHSGVLSLHEYGAPDMFYLYGDPLPGYPAYPDRGSLTFRYRWFYREFLEPAGMVIPLIITEAGIDGIIGNRPGPSGLGWADFQDYWEQQGLGASGIEAFINQLEWYDAGVRQDGYVIGFTVFTAGGFDYWEKYNINPILPELTDYVVSQR
;
A
#
# COMPACT_ATOMS: atom_id res chain seq x y z
N TRP A 1 -8.46 -17.18 -12.85
CA TRP A 1 -7.49 -17.27 -13.97
C TRP A 1 -6.18 -16.60 -13.59
N TYR A 2 -6.22 -15.42 -12.95
CA TYR A 2 -5.05 -14.64 -12.54
C TYR A 2 -4.02 -15.42 -11.70
N SER A 3 -4.46 -16.15 -10.67
CA SER A 3 -3.58 -17.05 -9.88
C SER A 3 -2.80 -18.04 -10.75
N ARG A 4 -3.45 -18.68 -11.74
CA ARG A 4 -2.77 -19.63 -12.64
C ARG A 4 -1.78 -18.93 -13.57
N PHE A 5 -2.12 -17.74 -14.05
CA PHE A 5 -1.22 -16.91 -14.85
C PHE A 5 0.05 -16.57 -14.06
N GLU A 6 -0.09 -16.11 -12.81
CA GLU A 6 1.03 -15.75 -11.95
C GLU A 6 1.93 -16.94 -11.65
N GLN A 7 1.37 -18.11 -11.34
CA GLN A 7 2.15 -19.34 -11.16
C GLN A 7 3.01 -19.65 -12.39
N GLU A 8 2.43 -19.58 -13.59
CA GLU A 8 3.17 -19.89 -14.81
C GLU A 8 4.22 -18.81 -15.12
N ARG A 9 3.88 -17.53 -14.95
CA ARG A 9 4.82 -16.43 -15.11
C ARG A 9 6.02 -16.58 -14.18
N VAL A 10 5.80 -16.89 -12.91
CA VAL A 10 6.88 -17.14 -11.93
C VAL A 10 7.78 -18.29 -12.39
N ARG A 11 7.21 -19.44 -12.76
CA ARG A 11 8.00 -20.61 -13.22
C ARG A 11 8.81 -20.29 -14.47
N GLN A 12 8.25 -19.55 -15.42
CA GLN A 12 8.96 -19.18 -16.65
C GLN A 12 10.08 -18.17 -16.37
N MET A 13 9.82 -17.14 -15.57
CA MET A 13 10.82 -16.14 -15.18
C MET A 13 11.97 -16.76 -14.37
N ALA A 14 11.67 -17.73 -13.50
CA ALA A 14 12.68 -18.45 -12.72
C ALA A 14 13.66 -19.25 -13.59
N LYS A 15 13.22 -19.80 -14.73
CA LYS A 15 14.13 -20.47 -15.70
C LYS A 15 15.18 -19.53 -16.28
N HIS A 16 14.94 -18.23 -16.21
CA HIS A 16 15.85 -17.17 -16.66
C HIS A 16 16.56 -16.46 -15.50
N GLY A 17 16.47 -16.97 -14.27
CA GLY A 17 17.13 -16.41 -13.10
C GLY A 17 16.45 -15.17 -12.51
N PHE A 18 15.23 -14.85 -12.94
CA PHE A 18 14.47 -13.72 -12.39
C PHE A 18 13.58 -14.12 -11.22
N ARG A 19 13.36 -13.17 -10.32
CA ARG A 19 12.34 -13.23 -9.26
C ARG A 19 11.15 -12.37 -9.66
N CYS A 20 9.96 -12.75 -9.23
CA CYS A 20 8.72 -12.05 -9.58
C CYS A 20 8.10 -11.38 -8.36
N ALA A 21 7.67 -10.13 -8.54
CA ALA A 21 6.61 -9.54 -7.74
C ALA A 21 5.26 -9.96 -8.32
N ILE A 22 4.39 -10.57 -7.51
CA ILE A 22 3.09 -11.11 -7.93
C ILE A 22 1.95 -10.36 -7.25
N GLY A 23 0.76 -10.41 -7.86
CA GLY A 23 -0.46 -9.98 -7.19
C GLY A 23 -0.60 -8.48 -7.06
N GLY A 24 -0.06 -7.67 -7.98
CA GLY A 24 -0.20 -6.20 -8.04
C GLY A 24 -1.66 -5.73 -8.04
N PHE A 25 -2.30 -5.84 -6.89
CA PHE A 25 -3.70 -5.56 -6.64
C PHE A 25 -3.83 -4.07 -6.28
N SER A 26 -4.86 -3.44 -6.84
CA SER A 26 -5.23 -2.08 -6.49
C SER A 26 -5.67 -1.99 -5.03
N THR A 27 -5.67 -0.77 -4.48
CA THR A 27 -6.10 -0.53 -3.10
C THR A 27 -7.54 -0.99 -2.85
N GLY A 28 -7.76 -1.57 -1.67
CA GLY A 28 -9.07 -2.03 -1.22
C GLY A 28 -9.48 -3.41 -1.76
N VAL A 29 -8.68 -4.03 -2.63
CA VAL A 29 -8.97 -5.32 -3.27
C VAL A 29 -7.74 -6.24 -3.23
N PRO A 30 -7.88 -7.56 -3.47
CA PRO A 30 -9.13 -8.32 -3.63
C PRO A 30 -9.89 -8.49 -2.31
N GLU A 31 -11.11 -9.03 -2.41
CA GLU A 31 -11.81 -9.54 -1.22
C GLU A 31 -11.14 -10.81 -0.68
N MET A 32 -11.45 -11.17 0.57
CA MET A 32 -10.74 -12.24 1.28
C MET A 32 -10.92 -13.62 0.63
N ASP A 33 -12.11 -13.93 0.14
CA ASP A 33 -12.41 -15.16 -0.59
C ASP A 33 -11.69 -15.21 -1.94
N GLU A 34 -11.59 -14.08 -2.62
CA GLU A 34 -10.81 -13.94 -3.86
C GLU A 34 -9.30 -14.08 -3.60
N PHE A 35 -8.77 -13.49 -2.52
CA PHE A 35 -7.37 -13.66 -2.13
C PHE A 35 -7.04 -15.12 -1.80
N GLN A 36 -7.97 -15.84 -1.17
CA GLN A 36 -7.79 -17.27 -0.88
C GLN A 36 -7.58 -18.10 -2.16
N LEU A 37 -8.21 -17.72 -3.28
CA LEU A 37 -7.98 -18.35 -4.60
C LEU A 37 -6.59 -18.04 -5.18
N PHE A 38 -5.89 -17.04 -4.64
CA PHE A 38 -4.55 -16.62 -5.03
C PHE A 38 -3.44 -17.35 -4.28
N LEU A 39 -3.74 -18.09 -3.20
CA LEU A 39 -2.73 -18.84 -2.42
C LEU A 39 -1.84 -19.79 -3.25
N PRO A 40 -2.33 -20.50 -4.29
CA PRO A 40 -1.45 -21.28 -5.15
C PRO A 40 -0.38 -20.45 -5.89
N ALA A 41 -0.63 -19.18 -6.19
CA ALA A 41 0.39 -18.29 -6.75
C ALA A 41 1.42 -17.87 -5.69
N ILE A 42 0.98 -17.65 -4.45
CA ILE A 42 1.86 -17.39 -3.32
C ILE A 42 2.82 -18.56 -3.08
N ASP A 43 2.31 -19.80 -3.06
CA ASP A 43 3.12 -21.00 -2.89
C ASP A 43 4.23 -21.11 -3.97
N VAL A 44 3.87 -20.89 -5.24
CA VAL A 44 4.85 -20.90 -6.34
C VAL A 44 5.84 -19.73 -6.22
N ALA A 45 5.40 -18.54 -5.84
CA ALA A 45 6.31 -17.42 -5.60
C ALA A 45 7.28 -17.73 -4.46
N MET A 46 6.82 -18.33 -3.36
CA MET A 46 7.66 -18.74 -2.23
C MET A 46 8.76 -19.71 -2.67
N GLN A 47 8.42 -20.74 -3.45
CA GLN A 47 9.37 -21.72 -3.99
C GLN A 47 10.44 -21.09 -4.89
N HIS A 48 10.16 -19.94 -5.49
CA HIS A 48 11.04 -19.23 -6.41
C HIS A 48 11.55 -17.88 -5.87
N SER A 49 11.49 -17.65 -4.55
CA SER A 49 11.94 -16.41 -3.91
C SER A 49 11.31 -15.13 -4.49
N GLY A 50 10.05 -15.22 -4.90
CA GLY A 50 9.23 -14.08 -5.31
C GLY A 50 8.69 -13.28 -4.12
N VAL A 51 7.98 -12.20 -4.43
CA VAL A 51 7.39 -11.28 -3.44
C VAL A 51 5.94 -10.99 -3.79
N LEU A 52 5.12 -10.66 -2.80
CA LEU A 52 3.82 -10.05 -3.02
C LEU A 52 4.01 -8.55 -3.30
N SER A 53 3.24 -7.98 -4.21
CA SER A 53 3.18 -6.54 -4.46
C SER A 53 1.76 -6.02 -4.37
N LEU A 54 1.52 -4.93 -3.64
CA LEU A 54 0.19 -4.34 -3.46
C LEU A 54 0.24 -2.81 -3.58
N HIS A 55 -0.91 -2.19 -3.83
CA HIS A 55 -1.07 -0.74 -3.79
C HIS A 55 -1.91 -0.37 -2.56
N GLU A 56 -1.48 0.61 -1.77
CA GLU A 56 -2.22 1.10 -0.60
C GLU A 56 -2.35 2.62 -0.57
N TYR A 57 -3.54 3.11 -0.88
CA TYR A 57 -3.90 4.52 -0.85
C TYR A 57 -4.93 4.84 0.23
N GLY A 58 -4.94 6.08 0.71
CA GLY A 58 -6.03 6.63 1.53
C GLY A 58 -6.56 7.95 0.95
N ALA A 59 -7.74 8.36 1.39
CA ALA A 59 -8.26 9.71 1.17
C ALA A 59 -9.45 9.99 2.11
N PRO A 60 -9.61 11.21 2.67
CA PRO A 60 -8.80 12.39 2.40
C PRO A 60 -7.42 12.34 3.05
N ASP A 61 -7.17 11.38 3.93
CA ASP A 61 -5.89 11.12 4.57
C ASP A 61 -5.60 9.61 4.56
N MET A 62 -4.35 9.23 4.87
CA MET A 62 -3.93 7.82 4.93
C MET A 62 -4.53 7.04 6.11
N PHE A 63 -5.11 7.71 7.11
CA PHE A 63 -5.72 7.07 8.27
C PHE A 63 -7.17 6.65 8.02
N TYR A 64 -7.77 7.12 6.93
CA TYR A 64 -9.16 6.82 6.59
C TYR A 64 -9.40 5.30 6.52
N LEU A 65 -10.38 4.83 7.29
CA LEU A 65 -10.75 3.42 7.47
C LEU A 65 -9.66 2.54 8.13
N TYR A 66 -8.65 3.12 8.77
CA TYR A 66 -7.77 2.37 9.67
C TYR A 66 -8.52 1.98 10.95
N GLY A 67 -8.49 0.71 11.31
CA GLY A 67 -9.29 0.15 12.40
C GLY A 67 -10.67 -0.38 11.97
N ASP A 68 -11.15 0.00 10.79
CA ASP A 68 -12.44 -0.43 10.28
C ASP A 68 -12.40 -1.88 9.75
N PRO A 69 -13.52 -2.63 9.91
CA PRO A 69 -13.59 -4.01 9.47
C PRO A 69 -13.70 -4.15 7.94
N LEU A 70 -13.32 -5.31 7.43
CA LEU A 70 -13.80 -5.77 6.12
C LEU A 70 -15.25 -6.30 6.24
N PRO A 71 -16.04 -6.29 5.15
CA PRO A 71 -17.36 -6.90 5.16
C PRO A 71 -17.33 -8.35 5.64
N GLY A 72 -18.05 -8.64 6.74
CA GLY A 72 -18.12 -9.99 7.33
C GLY A 72 -16.97 -10.34 8.29
N TYR A 73 -16.05 -9.43 8.56
CA TYR A 73 -14.94 -9.63 9.49
C TYR A 73 -15.04 -8.66 10.69
N PRO A 74 -14.49 -9.02 11.87
CA PRO A 74 -14.46 -8.11 13.02
C PRO A 74 -13.48 -6.96 12.82
N ALA A 75 -13.68 -5.85 13.52
CA ALA A 75 -12.71 -4.75 13.52
C ALA A 75 -11.43 -5.13 14.27
N TYR A 76 -10.27 -4.68 13.79
CA TYR A 76 -8.98 -4.87 14.44
C TYR A 76 -8.23 -3.54 14.52
N PRO A 77 -7.60 -3.20 15.66
CA PRO A 77 -6.98 -1.90 15.86
C PRO A 77 -5.68 -1.68 15.06
N ASP A 78 -5.19 -2.72 14.38
CA ASP A 78 -3.90 -2.73 13.72
C ASP A 78 -3.99 -2.95 12.21
N ARG A 79 -5.15 -2.81 11.59
CA ARG A 79 -5.30 -2.91 10.13
C ARG A 79 -6.52 -2.15 9.69
N GLY A 80 -6.52 -1.70 8.43
CA GLY A 80 -7.65 -1.03 7.82
C GLY A 80 -8.21 -1.80 6.63
N SER A 81 -9.23 -1.22 6.02
CA SER A 81 -9.75 -1.69 4.73
C SER A 81 -8.97 -1.15 3.52
N LEU A 82 -8.16 -0.11 3.72
CA LEU A 82 -7.34 0.56 2.70
C LEU A 82 -5.84 0.41 2.99
N THR A 83 -5.30 1.17 3.97
CA THR A 83 -3.90 1.05 4.43
C THR A 83 -3.74 -0.07 5.46
N PHE A 84 -2.60 -0.74 5.44
CA PHE A 84 -2.33 -1.96 6.23
C PHE A 84 -3.30 -3.09 5.94
N ARG A 85 -4.00 -3.05 4.79
CA ARG A 85 -4.97 -4.09 4.40
C ARG A 85 -4.25 -5.42 4.22
N TYR A 86 -2.99 -5.41 3.78
CA TYR A 86 -2.21 -6.65 3.65
C TYR A 86 -2.21 -7.50 4.93
N ARG A 87 -2.30 -6.90 6.13
CA ARG A 87 -2.31 -7.64 7.40
C ARG A 87 -3.46 -8.65 7.47
N TRP A 88 -4.59 -8.40 6.78
CA TRP A 88 -5.65 -9.38 6.61
C TRP A 88 -5.16 -10.63 5.89
N PHE A 89 -4.50 -10.46 4.75
CA PHE A 89 -3.99 -11.58 3.96
C PHE A 89 -2.93 -12.37 4.73
N TYR A 90 -2.00 -11.66 5.38
CA TYR A 90 -0.92 -12.30 6.14
C TYR A 90 -1.45 -13.07 7.33
N ARG A 91 -2.28 -12.46 8.17
CA ARG A 91 -2.69 -13.06 9.44
C ARG A 91 -3.77 -14.13 9.29
N GLU A 92 -4.70 -13.95 8.35
CA GLU A 92 -5.79 -14.92 8.16
C GLU A 92 -5.37 -16.11 7.28
N PHE A 93 -4.42 -15.93 6.36
CA PHE A 93 -4.05 -16.98 5.40
C PHE A 93 -2.57 -17.35 5.40
N LEU A 94 -1.66 -16.39 5.25
CA LEU A 94 -0.26 -16.70 4.96
C LEU A 94 0.53 -17.20 6.19
N GLU A 95 0.38 -16.54 7.34
CA GLU A 95 1.03 -16.93 8.58
C GLU A 95 0.58 -18.33 9.04
N PRO A 96 -0.74 -18.66 9.11
CA PRO A 96 -1.17 -20.00 9.51
C PRO A 96 -0.74 -21.10 8.54
N ALA A 97 -0.59 -20.78 7.25
CA ALA A 97 -0.17 -21.72 6.22
C ALA A 97 1.36 -21.86 6.08
N GLY A 98 2.15 -21.07 6.82
CA GLY A 98 3.60 -21.02 6.65
C GLY A 98 4.04 -20.46 5.29
N MET A 99 3.21 -19.60 4.68
CA MET A 99 3.38 -19.01 3.35
C MET A 99 3.78 -17.52 3.39
N VAL A 100 4.45 -17.09 4.45
CA VAL A 100 4.91 -15.71 4.62
C VAL A 100 6.03 -15.42 3.60
N ILE A 101 5.68 -14.73 2.52
CA ILE A 101 6.63 -14.22 1.53
C ILE A 101 6.90 -12.72 1.77
N PRO A 102 7.97 -12.13 1.22
CA PRO A 102 8.19 -10.70 1.35
C PRO A 102 7.11 -9.89 0.62
N LEU A 103 6.82 -8.69 1.12
CA LEU A 103 5.84 -7.74 0.59
C LEU A 103 6.52 -6.44 0.18
N ILE A 104 6.18 -5.94 -1.01
CA ILE A 104 6.44 -4.57 -1.45
C ILE A 104 5.10 -3.85 -1.60
N ILE A 105 4.95 -2.66 -1.03
CA ILE A 105 3.84 -1.79 -1.39
C ILE A 105 4.30 -0.92 -2.56
N THR A 106 4.00 -1.34 -3.78
CA THR A 106 4.56 -0.73 -5.00
C THR A 106 3.99 0.65 -5.30
N GLU A 107 2.86 0.99 -4.71
CA GLU A 107 2.30 2.34 -4.72
C GLU A 107 1.63 2.64 -3.38
N ALA A 108 1.96 3.77 -2.78
CA ALA A 108 1.34 4.27 -1.56
C ALA A 108 1.14 5.78 -1.61
N GLY A 109 0.17 6.28 -0.82
CA GLY A 109 -0.05 7.71 -0.63
C GLY A 109 -1.53 8.06 -0.63
N ILE A 110 -1.86 9.17 -1.29
CA ILE A 110 -3.23 9.70 -1.36
C ILE A 110 -3.83 9.49 -2.74
N ASP A 111 -5.01 8.88 -2.78
CA ASP A 111 -5.81 8.78 -4.00
C ASP A 111 -7.27 9.13 -3.76
N GLY A 112 -7.60 10.36 -4.13
CA GLY A 112 -8.89 10.99 -3.96
C GLY A 112 -10.00 10.42 -4.86
N ILE A 113 -9.68 9.51 -5.80
CA ILE A 113 -10.69 8.73 -6.52
C ILE A 113 -11.40 7.72 -5.60
N ILE A 114 -10.82 7.42 -4.42
CA ILE A 114 -11.49 6.64 -3.38
C ILE A 114 -12.81 7.35 -3.03
N GLY A 115 -13.91 6.66 -3.32
CA GLY A 115 -15.27 7.19 -3.15
C GLY A 115 -15.81 7.00 -1.74
N ASN A 116 -16.98 7.59 -1.48
CA ASN A 116 -17.70 7.50 -0.20
C ASN A 116 -16.88 7.90 1.04
N ARG A 117 -15.94 8.83 0.86
CA ARG A 117 -15.05 9.35 1.91
C ARG A 117 -15.47 10.73 2.41
N PRO A 118 -15.03 11.15 3.62
CA PRO A 118 -15.18 12.51 4.08
C PRO A 118 -14.19 13.47 3.39
N GLY A 119 -14.24 14.74 3.78
CA GLY A 119 -13.33 15.78 3.29
C GLY A 119 -13.69 16.35 1.92
N PRO A 120 -12.87 17.29 1.40
CA PRO A 120 -13.14 17.96 0.14
C PRO A 120 -12.92 17.04 -1.07
N SER A 121 -13.42 17.46 -2.24
CA SER A 121 -13.02 16.88 -3.53
C SER A 121 -11.54 17.18 -3.80
N GLY A 122 -10.83 16.22 -4.37
CA GLY A 122 -9.41 16.29 -4.68
C GLY A 122 -8.94 15.00 -5.31
N LEU A 123 -7.82 15.03 -6.04
CA LEU A 123 -7.23 13.86 -6.68
C LEU A 123 -6.04 13.34 -5.90
N GLY A 124 -4.92 14.07 -5.88
CA GLY A 124 -3.72 13.65 -5.14
C GLY A 124 -3.47 14.50 -3.90
N TRP A 125 -2.37 14.20 -3.20
CA TRP A 125 -1.98 14.85 -1.96
C TRP A 125 -2.01 16.39 -2.05
N ALA A 126 -1.64 16.95 -3.21
CA ALA A 126 -1.56 18.39 -3.42
C ALA A 126 -2.92 19.10 -3.25
N ASP A 127 -4.04 18.43 -3.49
CA ASP A 127 -5.39 19.01 -3.38
C ASP A 127 -5.95 18.98 -1.94
N PHE A 128 -5.34 18.21 -1.03
CA PHE A 128 -5.83 18.06 0.36
C PHE A 128 -5.07 18.89 1.39
N GLN A 129 -4.05 19.63 0.96
CA GLN A 129 -3.17 20.42 1.83
C GLN A 129 -3.92 21.35 2.78
N ASP A 130 -4.78 22.23 2.25
CA ASP A 130 -5.56 23.18 3.06
C ASP A 130 -6.47 22.45 4.07
N TYR A 131 -7.03 21.31 3.68
CA TYR A 131 -7.88 20.51 4.56
C TYR A 131 -7.07 19.95 5.72
N TRP A 132 -5.88 19.40 5.46
CA TRP A 132 -5.02 18.85 6.50
C TRP A 132 -4.48 19.90 7.46
N GLU A 133 -4.13 21.09 6.97
CA GLU A 133 -3.74 22.23 7.81
C GLU A 133 -4.88 22.64 8.75
N GLN A 134 -6.12 22.73 8.23
CA GLN A 134 -7.29 23.04 9.04
C GLN A 134 -7.62 21.96 10.08
N GLN A 135 -7.32 20.69 9.78
CA GLN A 135 -7.45 19.58 10.73
C GLN A 135 -6.27 19.51 11.73
N GLY A 136 -5.24 20.33 11.57
CA GLY A 136 -4.07 20.35 12.46
C GLY A 136 -3.15 19.14 12.29
N LEU A 137 -3.11 18.52 11.10
CA LEU A 137 -2.24 17.37 10.81
C LEU A 137 -0.77 17.77 10.58
N GLY A 138 -0.49 19.06 10.44
CA GLY A 138 0.84 19.65 10.30
C GLY A 138 0.76 21.18 10.27
N ALA A 139 1.89 21.88 10.40
CA ALA A 139 1.91 23.34 10.30
C ALA A 139 1.83 23.84 8.83
N SER A 140 2.00 22.94 7.87
CA SER A 140 1.75 23.13 6.44
C SER A 140 1.20 21.85 5.80
N GLY A 141 0.62 21.94 4.62
CA GLY A 141 0.11 20.80 3.87
C GLY A 141 1.19 19.79 3.47
N ILE A 142 2.41 20.27 3.19
CA ILE A 142 3.57 19.42 2.91
C ILE A 142 3.96 18.64 4.18
N GLU A 143 4.09 19.33 5.31
CA GLU A 143 4.38 18.69 6.60
C GLU A 143 3.28 17.68 6.97
N ALA A 144 2.01 18.03 6.76
CA ALA A 144 0.91 17.12 7.02
C ALA A 144 0.93 15.87 6.13
N PHE A 145 1.38 15.99 4.88
CA PHE A 145 1.56 14.82 4.01
C PHE A 145 2.73 13.94 4.49
N ILE A 146 3.84 14.55 4.90
CA ILE A 146 4.99 13.81 5.44
C ILE A 146 4.63 13.11 6.75
N ASN A 147 3.89 13.76 7.65
CA ASN A 147 3.41 13.15 8.90
C ASN A 147 2.54 11.90 8.65
N GLN A 148 1.73 11.90 7.59
CA GLN A 148 0.96 10.73 7.17
C GLN A 148 1.85 9.59 6.66
N LEU A 149 2.86 9.92 5.84
CA LEU A 149 3.84 8.95 5.37
C LEU A 149 4.70 8.40 6.52
N GLU A 150 5.03 9.23 7.51
CA GLU A 150 5.75 8.81 8.70
C GLU A 150 4.95 7.79 9.52
N TRP A 151 3.66 8.05 9.73
CA TRP A 151 2.79 7.07 10.38
C TRP A 151 2.71 5.77 9.59
N TYR A 152 2.61 5.85 8.26
CA TYR A 152 2.55 4.68 7.41
C TYR A 152 3.86 3.87 7.49
N ASP A 153 5.01 4.53 7.38
CA ASP A 153 6.34 3.92 7.52
C ASP A 153 6.53 3.26 8.90
N ALA A 154 6.20 3.97 9.98
CA ALA A 154 6.25 3.44 11.34
C ALA A 154 5.34 2.22 11.54
N GLY A 155 4.21 2.17 10.84
CA GLY A 155 3.31 1.02 10.83
C GLY A 155 3.92 -0.16 10.08
N VAL A 156 4.36 0.02 8.84
CA VAL A 156 4.84 -1.12 8.01
C VAL A 156 6.15 -1.70 8.53
N ARG A 157 7.00 -0.90 9.20
CA ARG A 157 8.23 -1.38 9.86
C ARG A 157 8.00 -2.38 10.98
N GLN A 158 6.78 -2.45 11.53
CA GLN A 158 6.43 -3.45 12.54
C GLN A 158 6.25 -4.85 11.95
N ASP A 159 6.08 -4.95 10.64
CA ASP A 159 5.86 -6.21 9.94
C ASP A 159 7.13 -6.64 9.21
N GLY A 160 7.87 -7.60 9.78
CA GLY A 160 9.19 -8.01 9.27
C GLY A 160 9.20 -8.62 7.86
N TYR A 161 8.03 -8.84 7.24
CA TYR A 161 7.89 -9.27 5.85
C TYR A 161 7.73 -8.09 4.87
N VAL A 162 7.47 -6.86 5.32
CA VAL A 162 7.41 -5.68 4.44
C VAL A 162 8.82 -5.17 4.19
N ILE A 163 9.25 -5.17 2.93
CA ILE A 163 10.60 -4.72 2.56
C ILE A 163 10.67 -3.23 2.22
N GLY A 164 9.53 -2.59 1.98
CA GLY A 164 9.41 -1.16 1.73
C GLY A 164 8.17 -0.80 0.92
N PHE A 165 7.98 0.51 0.73
CA PHE A 165 6.91 1.07 -0.10
C PHE A 165 7.43 2.18 -1.03
N THR A 166 6.67 2.50 -2.07
CA THR A 166 6.96 3.61 -3.00
C THR A 166 5.83 4.61 -2.99
N VAL A 167 6.14 5.89 -2.77
CA VAL A 167 5.14 6.97 -2.82
C VAL A 167 4.79 7.28 -4.26
N PHE A 168 3.49 7.25 -4.59
CA PHE A 168 3.00 7.62 -5.92
C PHE A 168 2.75 9.14 -5.98
N THR A 169 3.40 9.91 -6.86
CA THR A 169 4.42 9.49 -7.84
C THR A 169 5.47 10.56 -8.11
N ALA A 170 6.70 10.15 -8.44
CA ALA A 170 7.73 11.04 -8.95
C ALA A 170 7.65 11.13 -10.48
N GLY A 171 7.70 12.35 -11.02
CA GLY A 171 7.56 12.59 -12.46
C GLY A 171 6.11 12.56 -12.95
N GLY A 172 5.14 12.85 -12.09
CA GLY A 172 3.74 12.98 -12.49
C GLY A 172 3.52 14.13 -13.47
N PHE A 173 2.74 13.87 -14.53
CA PHE A 173 2.33 14.84 -15.56
C PHE A 173 0.85 14.62 -15.93
N ASP A 174 0.24 15.59 -16.62
CA ASP A 174 -1.18 15.58 -16.98
C ASP A 174 -2.10 15.21 -15.80
N TYR A 175 -2.84 14.10 -15.91
CA TYR A 175 -3.77 13.62 -14.90
C TYR A 175 -3.11 13.25 -13.56
N TRP A 176 -1.77 13.13 -13.51
CA TRP A 176 -1.01 12.82 -12.30
C TRP A 176 -0.35 14.03 -11.64
N GLU A 177 -0.58 15.25 -12.14
CA GLU A 177 0.04 16.46 -11.61
C GLU A 177 -0.24 16.65 -10.10
N LYS A 178 -1.45 16.31 -9.66
CA LYS A 178 -1.86 16.42 -8.25
C LYS A 178 -1.27 15.37 -7.32
N TYR A 179 -0.72 14.30 -7.89
CA TYR A 179 -0.04 13.22 -7.19
C TYR A 179 1.49 13.43 -7.17
N ASN A 180 1.99 14.39 -7.96
CA ASN A 180 3.42 14.53 -8.21
C ASN A 180 4.18 14.96 -6.95
N ILE A 181 5.12 14.13 -6.50
CA ILE A 181 5.97 14.41 -5.33
C ILE A 181 7.23 15.20 -5.69
N ASN A 182 7.48 15.49 -6.98
CA ASN A 182 8.66 16.24 -7.40
C ASN A 182 8.89 17.55 -6.60
N PRO A 183 7.85 18.37 -6.31
CA PRO A 183 8.04 19.60 -5.55
C PRO A 183 8.51 19.39 -4.11
N ILE A 184 8.33 18.19 -3.55
CA ILE A 184 8.59 17.86 -2.13
C ILE A 184 9.70 16.80 -1.95
N LEU A 185 10.46 16.51 -3.01
CA LEU A 185 11.58 15.56 -2.92
C LEU A 185 12.64 15.93 -1.88
N PRO A 186 13.00 17.22 -1.66
CA PRO A 186 13.90 17.60 -0.58
C PRO A 186 13.39 17.19 0.80
N GLU A 187 12.13 17.48 1.11
CA GLU A 187 11.50 17.20 2.40
C GLU A 187 11.34 15.69 2.63
N LEU A 188 10.99 14.93 1.57
CA LEU A 188 10.98 13.46 1.62
C LEU A 188 12.39 12.89 1.84
N THR A 189 13.41 13.52 1.25
CA THR A 189 14.81 13.10 1.45
C THR A 189 15.25 13.34 2.89
N ASP A 190 14.92 14.50 3.46
CA ASP A 190 15.23 14.84 4.84
C ASP A 190 14.58 13.83 5.80
N TYR A 191 13.31 13.49 5.56
CA TYR A 191 12.61 12.44 6.30
C TYR A 191 13.33 11.09 6.21
N VAL A 192 13.61 10.58 4.99
CA VAL A 192 14.26 9.27 4.82
C VAL A 192 15.63 9.22 5.49
N VAL A 193 16.41 10.31 5.43
CA VAL A 193 17.72 10.39 6.09
C VAL A 193 17.60 10.39 7.61
N SER A 194 16.52 10.96 8.18
CA SER A 194 16.29 10.96 9.63
C SER A 194 15.88 9.60 10.19
N GLN A 195 15.47 8.64 9.36
CA GLN A 195 15.05 7.30 9.79
C GLN A 195 16.21 6.28 9.88
N ARG A 196 17.46 6.75 9.87
CA ARG A 196 18.67 5.92 9.93
C ARG A 196 19.07 5.50 11.33
#